data_AF-X1NHD5-F1
#
_entry.id   AF-X1NHD5-F1
#
_cell.length_a   1.000
_cell.length_b   1.000
_cell.length_c   1.000
_cell.angle_alpha   90.00
_cell.angle_beta   90.00
_cell.angle_gamma   90.00
#
_symmetry.space_group_name_H-M   'P 1'
#
loop_
_entity.id
_entity.type
_entity.pdbx_description
1 polymer ?
#
loop_
_entity_poly.entity_id
_entity_poly.type
_entity_poly.pdbx_seq_one_letter_code
_entity_poly.pdbx_strand_id
1 'polypeptide(L)'
;MAIPQDRLSTVPVPDDYLPPNGDTNYLLEWHEGGPIAINDTSAGLNYQGWVMTYSDPDFTLTPDTTGLPETVGLPVAGVTQLSFCFDQNGRASIAYTQGGVAYLYWFDTVAADFVTTASAEGAISPALTLDDKRVTQTQSSDMLLFYTMQEFAADPDCGEPYLYLKRGYKEELDSVKGYINCC
;
A
#
# COMPACT_ATOMS: atom_id res chain seq x y z
N MET A 1 18.60 17.41 -15.70
CA MET A 1 17.55 17.71 -16.69
C MET A 1 16.97 19.07 -16.30
N ALA A 2 17.09 20.09 -17.16
CA ALA A 2 16.59 21.44 -16.88
C ALA A 2 15.14 21.58 -17.35
N ILE A 3 14.32 22.33 -16.62
CA ILE A 3 12.96 22.64 -17.07
C ILE A 3 13.06 23.54 -18.33
N PRO A 4 12.27 23.30 -19.39
CA PRO A 4 12.31 24.14 -20.58
C PRO A 4 12.13 25.61 -20.22
N GLN A 5 13.08 26.45 -20.66
CA GLN A 5 13.06 27.89 -20.46
C GLN A 5 13.13 28.35 -18.99
N ASP A 6 13.53 27.48 -18.05
CA ASP A 6 13.62 27.76 -16.60
C ASP A 6 12.38 28.45 -16.02
N ARG A 7 11.19 28.18 -16.58
CA ARG A 7 9.93 28.77 -16.15
C ARG A 7 8.86 27.71 -15.94
N LEU A 8 7.99 27.94 -14.96
CA LEU A 8 6.77 27.14 -14.79
C LEU A 8 5.77 27.49 -15.91
N SER A 9 4.94 26.52 -16.29
CA SER A 9 3.84 26.77 -17.22
C SER A 9 2.90 27.83 -16.65
N THR A 10 2.52 28.80 -17.47
CA THR A 10 1.52 29.81 -17.11
C THR A 10 0.08 29.34 -17.33
N VAL A 11 -0.08 28.17 -17.97
CA VAL A 11 -1.38 27.54 -18.23
C VAL A 11 -1.38 26.17 -17.53
N PRO A 12 -2.29 25.93 -16.58
CA PRO A 12 -2.44 24.59 -16.02
C PRO A 12 -2.88 23.64 -17.13
N VAL A 13 -2.21 22.50 -17.25
CA VAL A 13 -2.62 21.39 -18.12
C VAL A 13 -3.15 20.30 -17.19
N PRO A 14 -4.47 20.28 -16.90
CA PRO A 14 -5.05 19.20 -16.10
C PRO A 14 -5.03 17.91 -16.92
N ASP A 15 -4.87 16.79 -16.22
CA ASP A 15 -5.04 15.46 -16.76
C ASP A 15 -5.83 14.63 -15.76
N ASP A 16 -6.54 13.61 -16.24
CA ASP A 16 -7.30 12.73 -15.39
C ASP A 16 -6.38 11.74 -14.66
N TYR A 17 -6.80 11.28 -13.48
CA TYR A 17 -6.09 10.19 -12.83
C TYR A 17 -6.16 8.93 -13.70
N LEU A 18 -5.03 8.23 -13.81
CA LEU A 18 -5.02 6.90 -14.41
C LEU A 18 -5.79 5.94 -13.49
N PRO A 19 -6.87 5.28 -13.96
CA PRO A 19 -7.57 4.29 -13.15
C PRO A 19 -6.63 3.14 -12.75
N PRO A 20 -6.74 2.60 -11.52
CA PRO A 20 -7.74 2.93 -10.50
C PRO A 20 -7.26 3.97 -9.47
N ASN A 21 -6.21 4.75 -9.75
CA ASN A 21 -5.61 5.67 -8.77
C ASN A 21 -6.53 6.83 -8.33
N GLY A 22 -7.62 7.07 -9.07
CA GLY A 22 -8.64 8.05 -8.71
C GLY A 22 -9.73 7.52 -7.78
N ASP A 23 -9.74 6.21 -7.51
CA ASP A 23 -10.78 5.55 -6.74
C ASP A 23 -10.55 5.66 -5.24
N THR A 24 -11.63 5.55 -4.46
CA THR A 24 -11.56 5.65 -3.00
C THR A 24 -11.22 4.29 -2.41
N ASN A 25 -10.11 4.21 -1.68
CA ASN A 25 -9.75 3.03 -0.90
C ASN A 25 -10.46 3.03 0.46
N TYR A 26 -10.87 1.85 0.92
CA TYR A 26 -11.38 1.62 2.28
C TYR A 26 -10.37 0.78 3.07
N LEU A 27 -10.60 0.58 4.37
CA LEU A 27 -9.65 -0.20 5.18
C LEU A 27 -9.52 -1.65 4.70
N LEU A 28 -10.62 -2.26 4.24
CA LEU A 28 -10.67 -3.66 3.78
C LEU A 28 -10.90 -3.78 2.27
N GLU A 29 -10.66 -2.70 1.54
CA GLU A 29 -10.76 -2.64 0.09
C GLU A 29 -9.65 -1.77 -0.47
N TRP A 30 -8.86 -2.31 -1.39
CA TRP A 30 -7.78 -1.59 -2.03
C TRP A 30 -7.84 -1.76 -3.53
N HIS A 31 -7.43 -0.73 -4.26
CA HIS A 31 -7.42 -0.68 -5.72
C HIS A 31 -5.99 -0.51 -6.23
N GLU A 32 -5.59 -1.29 -7.23
CA GLU A 32 -4.26 -1.22 -7.82
C GLU A 32 -4.30 -1.59 -9.32
N GLY A 33 -3.55 -0.87 -10.16
CA GLY A 33 -3.32 -1.27 -11.55
C GLY A 33 -2.45 -2.52 -11.65
N GLY A 34 -2.83 -3.46 -12.51
CA GLY A 34 -2.21 -4.78 -12.58
C GLY A 34 -2.25 -5.48 -13.95
N PRO A 35 -1.89 -6.78 -13.97
CA PRO A 35 -1.78 -7.60 -15.17
C PRO A 35 -3.12 -8.04 -15.77
N ILE A 36 -3.07 -8.72 -16.93
CA ILE A 36 -4.27 -9.32 -17.56
C ILE A 36 -4.85 -10.49 -16.75
N ALA A 37 -3.99 -11.25 -16.08
CA ALA A 37 -4.38 -12.28 -15.11
C ALA A 37 -3.27 -12.44 -14.07
N ILE A 38 -3.58 -13.08 -12.94
CA ILE A 38 -2.58 -13.37 -11.91
C ILE A 38 -1.49 -14.27 -12.52
N ASN A 39 -0.22 -13.91 -12.33
CA ASN A 39 0.96 -14.54 -12.96
C ASN A 39 1.09 -14.36 -14.48
N ASP A 40 0.29 -13.51 -15.13
CA ASP A 40 0.37 -13.25 -16.58
C ASP A 40 0.61 -11.76 -16.87
N THR A 41 1.88 -11.41 -17.08
CA THR A 41 2.29 -10.05 -17.44
C THR A 41 2.46 -9.82 -18.94
N SER A 42 1.90 -10.70 -19.80
CA SER A 42 2.03 -10.60 -21.26
C SER A 42 1.52 -9.29 -21.86
N ALA A 43 0.56 -8.64 -21.19
CA ALA A 43 0.02 -7.32 -21.55
C ALA A 43 0.60 -6.17 -20.70
N GLY A 44 1.61 -6.43 -19.87
CA GLY A 44 2.18 -5.49 -18.90
C GLY A 44 1.42 -5.43 -17.56
N LEU A 45 1.93 -4.62 -16.63
CA LEU A 45 1.39 -4.46 -15.26
C LEU A 45 0.40 -3.29 -15.12
N ASN A 46 0.13 -2.58 -16.21
CA ASN A 46 -0.86 -1.49 -16.27
C ASN A 46 -1.97 -1.83 -17.28
N TYR A 47 -2.38 -3.09 -17.34
CA TYR A 47 -3.38 -3.55 -18.31
C TYR A 47 -4.81 -3.24 -17.84
N GLN A 48 -5.13 -3.54 -16.58
CA GLN A 48 -6.44 -3.28 -15.98
C GLN A 48 -6.31 -2.96 -14.49
N GLY A 49 -7.34 -2.37 -13.91
CA GLY A 49 -7.47 -2.23 -12.46
C GLY A 49 -7.87 -3.54 -11.79
N TRP A 50 -7.46 -3.68 -10.54
CA TRP A 50 -7.78 -4.79 -9.67
C TRP A 50 -8.22 -4.27 -8.32
N VAL A 51 -9.25 -4.91 -7.78
CA VAL A 51 -9.77 -4.63 -6.44
C VAL A 51 -9.48 -5.81 -5.54
N MET A 52 -8.80 -5.59 -4.43
CA MET A 52 -8.71 -6.57 -3.35
C MET A 52 -9.73 -6.23 -2.28
N THR A 53 -10.60 -7.20 -1.96
CA THR A 53 -11.53 -7.12 -0.84
C THR A 53 -11.22 -8.21 0.18
N TYR A 54 -11.52 -7.94 1.44
CA TYR A 54 -11.39 -8.92 2.51
C TYR A 54 -12.74 -9.23 3.15
N SER A 55 -13.05 -10.52 3.26
CA SER A 55 -14.21 -11.03 3.98
C SER A 55 -13.73 -12.18 4.86
N ASP A 56 -13.67 -11.92 6.17
CA ASP A 56 -13.05 -12.82 7.16
C ASP A 56 -13.38 -14.30 6.90
N PRO A 57 -12.38 -15.17 6.63
CA PRO A 57 -10.91 -14.95 6.71
C PRO A 57 -10.20 -14.72 5.37
N ASP A 58 -10.94 -14.52 4.29
CA ASP A 58 -10.45 -14.64 2.91
C ASP A 58 -10.20 -13.29 2.24
N PHE A 59 -9.13 -13.24 1.44
CA PHE A 59 -8.84 -12.12 0.53
C PHE A 59 -9.28 -12.50 -0.89
N THR A 60 -10.01 -11.62 -1.56
CA THR A 60 -10.49 -11.83 -2.93
C THR A 60 -9.99 -10.73 -3.85
N LEU A 61 -9.31 -11.13 -4.91
CA LEU A 61 -8.88 -10.25 -6.02
C LEU A 61 -9.92 -10.30 -7.13
N THR A 62 -10.42 -9.13 -7.51
CA THR A 62 -11.39 -8.99 -8.60
C THR A 62 -10.80 -8.11 -9.69
N PRO A 63 -10.63 -8.61 -10.93
CA PRO A 63 -10.23 -7.77 -12.06
C PRO A 63 -11.42 -6.94 -12.55
N ASP A 64 -11.15 -5.70 -12.96
CA ASP A 64 -12.22 -4.80 -13.42
C ASP A 64 -12.80 -5.18 -14.79
N THR A 65 -11.99 -5.80 -15.65
CA THR A 65 -12.34 -6.00 -17.07
C THR A 65 -12.32 -7.46 -17.51
N THR A 66 -11.20 -8.16 -17.29
CA THR A 66 -10.96 -9.51 -17.83
C THR A 66 -10.55 -10.46 -16.71
N GLY A 67 -11.28 -11.58 -16.60
CA GLY A 67 -11.01 -12.63 -15.62
C GLY A 67 -12.21 -12.89 -14.71
N LEU A 68 -12.04 -13.82 -13.77
CA LEU A 68 -12.97 -14.05 -12.68
C LEU A 68 -12.31 -13.63 -11.36
N PRO A 69 -13.09 -13.31 -10.33
CA PRO A 69 -12.54 -13.13 -9.00
C PRO A 69 -11.78 -14.37 -8.53
N GLU A 70 -10.61 -14.17 -7.93
CA GLU A 70 -9.75 -15.21 -7.39
C GLU A 70 -9.53 -14.99 -5.89
N THR A 71 -9.79 -16.02 -5.09
CA THR A 71 -9.46 -16.02 -3.66
C THR A 71 -7.97 -16.32 -3.49
N VAL A 72 -7.29 -15.46 -2.74
CA VAL A 72 -5.87 -15.67 -2.40
C VAL A 72 -5.79 -16.78 -1.37
N GLY A 73 -4.87 -17.73 -1.56
CA GLY A 73 -4.63 -18.87 -0.66
C GLY A 73 -3.99 -18.50 0.69
N LEU A 74 -4.46 -17.43 1.33
CA LEU A 74 -3.97 -16.89 2.61
C LEU A 74 -5.15 -16.63 3.55
N PRO A 75 -5.70 -17.66 4.23
CA PRO A 75 -6.77 -17.46 5.19
C PRO A 75 -6.22 -16.83 6.48
N VAL A 76 -6.64 -15.62 6.80
CA VAL A 76 -6.23 -14.89 8.02
C VAL A 76 -7.45 -14.25 8.64
N ALA A 77 -7.73 -14.58 9.90
CA ALA A 77 -8.88 -14.02 10.61
C ALA A 77 -8.58 -12.65 11.25
N GLY A 78 -9.60 -11.79 11.36
CA GLY A 78 -9.51 -10.54 12.12
C GLY A 78 -8.56 -9.50 11.52
N VAL A 79 -8.45 -9.43 10.19
CA VAL A 79 -7.73 -8.35 9.50
C VAL A 79 -8.54 -7.05 9.64
N THR A 80 -7.85 -5.96 9.99
CA THR A 80 -8.48 -4.64 10.20
C THR A 80 -8.16 -3.65 9.10
N GLN A 81 -7.07 -3.88 8.36
CA GLN A 81 -6.66 -3.05 7.23
C GLN A 81 -5.85 -3.89 6.23
N LEU A 82 -5.97 -3.59 4.94
CA LEU A 82 -5.15 -4.19 3.88
C LEU A 82 -4.68 -3.17 2.84
N SER A 83 -3.62 -3.52 2.14
CA SER A 83 -3.19 -2.97 0.87
C SER A 83 -2.49 -4.06 0.06
N PHE A 84 -2.41 -3.91 -1.26
CA PHE A 84 -1.76 -4.90 -2.10
C PHE A 84 -1.08 -4.27 -3.30
N CYS A 85 -0.13 -4.98 -3.88
CA CYS A 85 0.44 -4.66 -5.18
C CYS A 85 0.79 -5.94 -5.96
N PHE A 86 1.09 -5.79 -7.24
CA PHE A 86 1.65 -6.87 -8.05
C PHE A 86 3.16 -6.71 -8.17
N ASP A 87 3.88 -7.84 -8.08
CA ASP A 87 5.30 -7.91 -8.43
C ASP A 87 5.51 -7.86 -9.96
N GLN A 88 6.77 -7.87 -10.39
CA GLN A 88 7.12 -7.84 -11.82
C GLN A 88 6.64 -9.07 -12.62
N ASN A 89 6.27 -10.15 -11.95
CA ASN A 89 5.73 -11.37 -12.55
C ASN A 89 4.21 -11.45 -12.45
N GLY A 90 3.53 -10.41 -11.96
CA GLY A 90 2.08 -10.39 -11.79
C GLY A 90 1.59 -11.23 -10.61
N ARG A 91 2.45 -11.51 -9.63
CA ARG A 91 2.08 -12.14 -8.36
C ARG A 91 1.60 -11.08 -7.39
N ALA A 92 0.47 -11.32 -6.75
CA ALA A 92 -0.06 -10.41 -5.75
C ALA A 92 0.69 -10.54 -4.42
N SER A 93 1.28 -9.44 -3.96
CA SER A 93 1.81 -9.29 -2.61
C SER A 93 0.82 -8.48 -1.79
N ILE A 94 0.63 -8.84 -0.52
CA ILE A 94 -0.42 -8.30 0.34
C ILE A 94 0.21 -7.80 1.62
N ALA A 95 -0.09 -6.57 2.00
CA ALA A 95 0.21 -6.07 3.33
C ALA A 95 -1.08 -5.89 4.12
N TYR A 96 -1.12 -6.38 5.34
CA TYR A 96 -2.35 -6.36 6.15
C TYR A 96 -2.04 -6.13 7.63
N THR A 97 -3.00 -5.58 8.37
CA THR A 97 -2.91 -5.39 9.82
C THR A 97 -3.79 -6.41 10.53
N GLN A 98 -3.23 -7.14 11.49
CA GLN A 98 -3.93 -8.07 12.35
C GLN A 98 -3.44 -7.88 13.78
N GLY A 99 -4.36 -7.69 14.73
CA GLY A 99 -4.00 -7.57 16.15
C GLY A 99 -3.04 -6.42 16.48
N GLY A 100 -3.06 -5.33 15.70
CA GLY A 100 -2.15 -4.19 15.88
C GLY A 100 -0.74 -4.37 15.31
N VAL A 101 -0.51 -5.42 14.52
CA VAL A 101 0.75 -5.69 13.83
C VAL A 101 0.52 -5.73 12.32
N ALA A 102 1.37 -5.04 11.57
CA ALA A 102 1.41 -5.12 10.12
C ALA A 102 2.22 -6.36 9.65
N TYR A 103 1.68 -7.09 8.70
CA TYR A 103 2.28 -8.25 8.06
C TYR A 103 2.42 -7.99 6.56
N LEU A 104 3.45 -8.59 5.96
CA LEU A 104 3.67 -8.60 4.52
C LEU A 104 3.71 -10.04 4.02
N TYR A 105 2.77 -10.40 3.16
CA TYR A 105 2.74 -11.64 2.39
C TYR A 105 3.31 -11.36 1.00
N TRP A 106 4.42 -12.02 0.66
CA TRP A 106 5.16 -11.75 -0.58
C TRP A 106 5.88 -13.02 -1.06
N PHE A 107 6.26 -13.05 -2.34
CA PHE A 107 7.00 -14.17 -2.90
C PHE A 107 8.51 -14.04 -2.65
N ASP A 108 9.08 -14.93 -1.85
CA ASP A 108 10.52 -15.00 -1.63
C ASP A 108 11.19 -15.88 -2.71
N THR A 109 12.03 -15.25 -3.52
CA THR A 109 12.77 -15.93 -4.60
C THR A 109 13.82 -16.92 -4.10
N VAL A 110 14.31 -16.77 -2.87
CA VAL A 110 15.28 -17.69 -2.26
C VAL A 110 14.58 -18.96 -1.78
N ALA A 111 13.42 -18.81 -1.12
CA ALA A 111 12.59 -19.93 -0.70
C ALA A 111 11.80 -20.56 -1.87
N ALA A 112 11.63 -19.81 -2.97
CA ALA A 112 10.76 -20.12 -4.10
C ALA A 112 9.30 -20.36 -3.69
N ASP A 113 8.85 -19.65 -2.65
CA ASP A 113 7.51 -19.78 -2.08
C ASP A 113 7.01 -18.43 -1.54
N PHE A 114 5.70 -18.33 -1.30
CA PHE A 114 5.13 -17.21 -0.59
C PHE A 114 5.40 -17.32 0.91
N VAL A 115 5.85 -16.20 1.49
CA VAL A 115 6.17 -16.10 2.91
C VAL A 115 5.46 -14.90 3.53
N THR A 116 5.11 -15.04 4.82
CA THR A 116 4.58 -13.95 5.61
C THR A 116 5.66 -13.42 6.55
N THR A 117 5.97 -12.14 6.42
CA THR A 117 6.93 -11.43 7.28
C THR A 117 6.17 -10.46 8.18
N ALA A 118 6.38 -10.56 9.50
CA ALA A 118 5.84 -9.59 10.44
C ALA A 118 6.71 -8.33 10.48
N SER A 119 6.08 -7.16 10.52
CA SER A 119 6.75 -5.89 10.76
C SER A 119 7.08 -5.73 12.25
N ALA A 120 7.82 -4.67 12.60
CA ALA A 120 8.07 -4.33 13.99
C ALA A 120 6.74 -4.10 14.75
N GLU A 121 6.74 -4.41 16.05
CA GLU A 121 5.58 -4.15 16.90
C GLU A 121 5.20 -2.66 16.88
N GLY A 122 3.91 -2.38 16.79
CA GLY A 122 3.38 -1.02 16.62
C GLY A 122 3.39 -0.51 15.17
N ALA A 123 3.93 -1.25 14.20
CA ALA A 123 3.73 -0.91 12.80
C ALA A 123 2.27 -1.17 12.39
N ILE A 124 1.59 -0.13 11.92
CA ILE A 124 0.18 -0.13 11.51
C ILE A 124 0.01 0.59 10.18
N SER A 125 -1.19 0.48 9.59
CA SER A 125 -1.55 1.14 8.34
C SER A 125 -0.56 0.91 7.19
N PRO A 126 -0.35 -0.36 6.80
CA PRO A 126 0.54 -0.68 5.71
C PRO A 126 -0.04 -0.22 4.37
N ALA A 127 0.79 0.44 3.56
CA ALA A 127 0.53 0.75 2.17
C ALA A 127 1.63 0.12 1.31
N LEU A 128 1.24 -0.71 0.36
CA LEU A 128 2.14 -1.46 -0.50
C LEU A 128 1.94 -1.02 -1.96
N THR A 129 3.03 -0.77 -2.68
CA THR A 129 2.98 -0.43 -4.12
C THR A 129 4.26 -0.86 -4.83
N LEU A 130 4.21 -0.94 -6.15
CA LEU A 130 5.39 -1.12 -7.01
C LEU A 130 5.89 0.26 -7.46
N ASP A 131 7.19 0.51 -7.35
CA ASP A 131 7.78 1.83 -7.66
C ASP A 131 7.57 2.26 -9.13
N ASP A 132 7.81 1.36 -10.08
CA ASP A 132 7.61 1.59 -11.50
C ASP A 132 7.06 0.34 -12.20
N LYS A 133 5.85 0.47 -12.74
CA LYS A 133 5.14 -0.58 -13.48
C LYS A 133 5.48 -0.62 -14.97
N ARG A 134 6.37 0.25 -15.44
CA ARG A 134 6.76 0.30 -16.87
C ARG A 134 7.60 -0.91 -17.23
N VAL A 135 7.29 -1.48 -18.39
CA VAL A 135 8.04 -2.61 -18.98
C VAL A 135 9.54 -2.31 -19.14
N THR A 136 9.93 -1.04 -19.29
CA THR A 136 11.33 -0.65 -19.40
C THR A 136 12.10 -0.68 -18.07
N GLN A 137 11.41 -0.72 -16.93
CA GLN A 137 12.01 -0.69 -15.59
C GLN A 137 12.00 -2.05 -14.88
N THR A 138 11.56 -3.13 -15.53
CA THR A 138 11.44 -4.47 -14.91
C THR A 138 12.69 -4.99 -14.19
N GLN A 139 13.90 -4.55 -14.58
CA GLN A 139 15.16 -4.94 -13.93
C GLN A 139 15.57 -4.07 -12.72
N SER A 140 14.87 -2.97 -12.49
CA SER A 140 15.21 -1.95 -11.49
C SER A 140 13.98 -1.52 -10.68
N SER A 141 13.00 -2.42 -10.53
CA SER A 141 11.78 -2.15 -9.79
C SER A 141 11.78 -2.90 -8.47
N ASP A 142 11.31 -2.21 -7.43
CA ASP A 142 11.20 -2.71 -6.07
C ASP A 142 9.76 -2.58 -5.57
N MET A 143 9.33 -3.51 -4.71
CA MET A 143 8.10 -3.35 -3.94
C MET A 143 8.37 -2.48 -2.71
N LEU A 144 7.61 -1.40 -2.58
CA LEU A 144 7.75 -0.44 -1.50
C LEU A 144 6.64 -0.66 -0.49
N LEU A 145 7.03 -1.00 0.74
CA LEU A 145 6.13 -1.07 1.89
C LEU A 145 6.31 0.18 2.74
N PHE A 146 5.22 0.92 2.92
CA PHE A 146 5.11 2.03 3.85
C PHE A 146 4.21 1.63 5.01
N TYR A 147 4.50 2.12 6.20
CA TYR A 147 3.66 1.92 7.39
C TYR A 147 3.82 3.10 8.33
N THR A 148 2.85 3.30 9.21
CA THR A 148 2.96 4.24 10.32
C THR A 148 3.30 3.48 11.60
N MET A 149 3.97 4.14 12.53
CA MET A 149 4.22 3.58 13.85
C MET A 149 3.21 4.14 14.83
N GLN A 150 2.54 3.24 15.56
CA GLN A 150 1.75 3.59 16.72
C GLN A 150 2.72 3.88 17.87
N GLU A 151 2.94 5.17 18.16
CA GLU A 151 3.69 5.58 19.35
C GLU A 151 2.71 5.66 20.53
N PHE A 152 2.89 4.79 21.52
CA PHE A 152 2.27 4.97 22.84
C PHE A 152 3.11 5.99 23.62
N ALA A 153 2.88 7.27 23.40
CA ALA A 153 3.43 8.29 24.30
C ALA A 153 2.52 8.39 25.52
N ALA A 154 2.96 7.84 26.65
CA ALA A 154 2.45 8.28 27.94
C ALA A 154 2.90 9.73 28.12
N ASP A 155 1.96 10.67 28.10
CA ASP A 155 2.26 12.01 28.58
C ASP A 155 2.50 11.90 30.10
N PRO A 156 3.71 12.21 30.63
CA PRO A 156 3.96 12.13 32.06
C PRO A 156 3.08 13.09 32.88
N ASP A 157 2.46 14.09 32.26
CA ASP A 157 1.54 15.04 32.91
C ASP A 157 0.06 14.68 32.73
N CYS A 158 -0.29 13.80 31.79
CA CYS A 158 -1.67 13.42 31.50
C CYS A 158 -1.82 11.90 31.59
N GLY A 159 -2.32 11.40 32.72
CA GLY A 159 -2.44 9.97 33.04
C GLY A 159 -3.40 9.13 32.17
N GLU A 160 -3.65 9.51 30.93
CA GLU A 160 -4.41 8.74 29.93
C GLU A 160 -3.64 8.72 28.59
N PRO A 161 -3.57 7.58 27.88
CA PRO A 161 -2.80 7.49 26.64
C PRO A 161 -3.45 8.30 25.51
N TYR A 162 -2.72 9.30 24.99
CA TYR A 162 -3.11 10.06 23.80
C TYR A 162 -2.50 9.45 22.53
N LEU A 163 -3.29 9.39 21.45
CA LEU A 163 -2.85 8.91 20.15
C LEU A 163 -2.07 10.01 19.42
N TYR A 164 -0.74 9.91 19.36
CA TYR A 164 0.08 10.81 18.53
C TYR A 164 0.41 10.13 17.18
N LEU A 165 0.01 10.75 16.08
CA LEU A 165 0.51 10.42 14.74
C LEU A 165 1.85 11.14 14.54
N LYS A 166 2.96 10.48 14.86
CA LYS A 166 4.30 11.03 14.58
C LYS A 166 4.64 10.80 13.11
N ARG A 167 4.65 11.89 12.32
CA ARG A 167 5.13 11.87 10.94
C ARG A 167 6.66 11.76 10.97
N GLY A 168 7.20 10.58 10.73
CA GLY A 168 8.65 10.35 10.71
C GLY A 168 9.29 10.90 9.44
N TYR A 169 9.99 12.03 9.55
CA TYR A 169 11.12 12.34 8.68
C TYR A 169 12.34 12.58 9.57
N LYS A 170 13.47 11.98 9.19
CA LYS A 170 14.74 12.12 9.88
C LYS A 170 15.27 13.51 9.56
N GLU A 171 15.63 14.24 10.61
CA GLU A 171 16.24 15.58 10.66
C GLU A 171 15.27 16.74 10.92
N GLU A 172 15.61 17.45 12.02
CA GLU A 172 15.03 18.66 12.58
C GLU A 172 13.69 18.57 13.36
N LEU A 173 13.84 18.67 14.68
CA LEU A 173 12.80 18.84 15.68
C LEU A 173 12.15 20.22 15.52
N ASP A 174 10.89 20.25 15.10
CA ASP A 174 9.94 21.24 15.61
C ASP A 174 8.56 20.59 15.75
N SER A 175 8.18 20.31 17.00
CA SER A 175 6.88 19.76 17.36
C SER A 175 5.79 20.79 17.10
N VAL A 176 5.04 20.65 16.02
CA VAL A 176 3.81 21.43 15.83
C VAL A 176 2.72 20.82 16.72
N LYS A 177 2.48 21.43 17.88
CA LYS A 177 1.33 21.12 18.76
C LYS A 177 0.05 21.60 18.08
N GLY A 178 -0.62 20.72 17.36
CA GLY A 178 -2.01 20.92 16.92
C GLY A 178 -2.96 20.65 18.08
N TYR A 179 -3.45 21.68 18.74
CA TYR A 179 -4.49 21.59 19.76
C TYR A 179 -5.84 21.28 19.09
N ILE A 180 -6.33 20.04 19.19
CA ILE A 180 -7.77 19.80 19.14
C ILE A 180 -8.23 19.91 20.59
N ASN A 181 -8.74 21.09 20.94
CA ASN A 181 -9.38 21.31 22.24
C ASN A 181 -10.59 20.38 22.33
N CYS A 182 -10.52 19.41 23.24
CA CYS A 182 -11.71 18.84 23.85
C CYS A 182 -12.32 19.91 24.75
N CYS A 183 -13.46 20.45 24.32
CA CYS A 183 -14.54 20.88 25.20
C CYS A 183 -15.76 20.02 24.89
#